data_AF-A0A5N6EDF4-F1
#
_entry.id   AF-A0A5N6EDF4-F1
#
_cell.length_a   1.000
_cell.length_b   1.000
_cell.length_c   1.000
_cell.angle_alpha   90.00
_cell.angle_beta   90.00
_cell.angle_gamma   90.00
#
_symmetry.space_group_name_H-M   'P 1'
#
loop_
_entity.id
_entity.type
_entity.pdbx_description
1 polymer ?
#
loop_
_entity_poly.entity_id
_entity_poly.type
_entity_poly.pdbx_seq_one_letter_code
_entity_poly.pdbx_strand_id
1 'polypeptide(L)'
;MSESLRATKVLQSQTNDDSDLSSSEEHASTVIPSSLVELWTLPIYGQLDALFRNFQVFPNGGVLGLYCAHAYTHTSEDGSTNLPQTLKGSDLVFYSVLNALGATVEILPVLELRDDDYHWGANRKSQDGELVGTDLQHHQKSCASTEFESLNKIVCDEWSHNRMTGITWLTGPTHWEEALSYIAYGNESSVETSYSAAAIFATIPPWKERSSS
;
A
#
# COMPACT_ATOMS: atom_id res chain seq x y z
N MET A 1 53.39 -47.41 24.49
CA MET A 1 53.83 -47.32 23.08
C MET A 1 53.59 -45.88 22.68
N SER A 2 54.63 -45.05 22.86
CA SER A 2 55.45 -44.47 21.78
C SER A 2 54.70 -43.28 21.18
N GLU A 3 54.98 -42.06 21.66
CA GLU A 3 55.87 -41.05 21.02
C GLU A 3 55.02 -40.09 20.17
N SER A 4 55.28 -38.80 19.98
CA SER A 4 56.41 -37.93 20.29
C SER A 4 56.03 -36.49 19.86
N LEU A 5 56.57 -35.50 20.60
CA LEU A 5 57.00 -34.13 20.23
C LEU A 5 56.07 -33.22 19.37
N ARG A 6 55.64 -32.08 19.93
CA ARG A 6 56.28 -30.74 19.87
C ARG A 6 56.53 -30.20 18.44
N ALA A 7 55.93 -29.06 18.11
CA ALA A 7 56.62 -27.77 17.96
C ALA A 7 55.77 -26.67 17.30
N THR A 8 55.65 -25.57 18.03
CA THR A 8 55.52 -24.15 17.67
C THR A 8 55.98 -23.74 16.26
N LYS A 9 55.22 -22.88 15.55
CA LYS A 9 55.71 -21.56 15.04
C LYS A 9 54.59 -20.68 14.44
N VAL A 10 54.64 -19.41 14.86
CA VAL A 10 54.00 -18.20 14.35
C VAL A 10 54.40 -17.91 12.89
N LEU A 11 53.46 -17.45 12.06
CA LEU A 11 53.73 -16.58 10.89
C LEU A 11 52.53 -15.66 10.64
N GLN A 12 52.81 -14.35 10.65
CA GLN A 12 51.99 -13.30 10.05
C GLN A 12 52.27 -13.22 8.54
N SER A 13 51.24 -12.93 7.74
CA SER A 13 51.32 -12.33 6.39
C SER A 13 49.98 -11.63 6.14
N GLN A 14 49.89 -10.31 6.36
CA GLN A 14 49.98 -9.23 5.35
C GLN A 14 48.95 -9.29 4.21
N THR A 15 48.14 -8.21 4.20
CA THR A 15 47.59 -7.45 3.06
C THR A 15 46.65 -8.14 2.06
N ASN A 16 45.42 -7.64 1.99
CA ASN A 16 44.85 -7.07 0.76
C ASN A 16 43.84 -5.99 1.16
N ASP A 17 44.16 -4.75 0.78
CA ASP A 17 43.18 -3.73 0.44
C ASP A 17 42.36 -4.26 -0.75
N ASP A 18 41.04 -4.06 -0.73
CA ASP A 18 40.29 -3.52 -1.87
C ASP A 18 38.78 -3.48 -1.62
N SER A 19 38.24 -2.29 -1.92
CA SER A 19 36.89 -1.99 -2.41
C SER A 19 35.68 -2.14 -1.48
N ASP A 20 35.19 -0.96 -1.05
CA ASP A 20 33.79 -0.53 -1.13
C ASP A 20 32.79 -1.58 -1.64
N LEU A 21 32.06 -2.22 -0.72
CA LEU A 21 30.70 -2.66 -0.99
C LEU A 21 29.76 -1.50 -0.62
N SER A 22 29.68 -0.54 -1.54
CA SER A 22 28.47 0.25 -1.74
C SER A 22 27.36 -0.73 -2.10
N SER A 23 26.57 -1.17 -1.11
CA SER A 23 25.28 -1.80 -1.35
C SER A 23 24.33 -0.73 -1.88
N SER A 24 24.44 -0.44 -3.17
CA SER A 24 23.38 0.26 -3.91
C SER A 24 22.18 -0.68 -3.91
N GLU A 25 21.18 -0.33 -3.10
CA GLU A 25 19.83 -0.87 -3.21
C GLU A 25 19.39 -0.73 -4.67
N GLU A 26 19.28 -1.86 -5.37
CA GLU A 26 18.65 -1.91 -6.67
C GLU A 26 17.20 -1.48 -6.48
N HIS A 27 16.90 -0.26 -6.89
CA HIS A 27 15.53 0.22 -7.05
C HIS A 27 14.76 -0.80 -7.89
N ALA A 28 13.82 -1.51 -7.25
CA ALA A 28 12.88 -2.39 -7.91
C ALA A 28 12.21 -1.62 -9.06
N SER A 29 12.60 -1.94 -10.29
CA SER A 29 12.00 -1.36 -11.48
C SER A 29 10.59 -1.92 -11.58
N THR A 30 9.60 -1.08 -11.31
CA THR A 30 8.18 -1.41 -11.44
C THR A 30 7.89 -1.80 -12.89
N VAL A 31 7.89 -3.10 -13.17
CA VAL A 31 7.52 -3.64 -14.48
C VAL A 31 6.04 -3.33 -14.69
N ILE A 32 5.75 -2.34 -15.54
CA ILE A 32 4.38 -2.03 -15.94
C ILE A 32 3.82 -3.28 -16.63
N PRO A 33 2.67 -3.83 -16.19
CA PRO A 33 2.03 -4.93 -16.89
C PRO A 33 1.79 -4.48 -18.34
N SER A 34 2.33 -5.21 -19.31
CA SER A 34 2.37 -4.77 -20.70
C SER A 34 0.94 -4.61 -21.24
N SER A 35 0.44 -3.38 -21.22
CA SER A 35 -0.71 -3.00 -22.03
C SER A 35 -0.31 -3.18 -23.49
N LEU A 36 -0.88 -4.17 -24.17
CA LEU A 36 -0.79 -4.32 -25.64
C LEU A 36 -1.35 -3.10 -26.40
N VAL A 37 -2.02 -2.18 -25.69
CA VAL A 37 -2.57 -0.95 -26.21
C VAL A 37 -1.58 0.20 -25.99
N GLU A 38 -1.31 0.95 -27.06
CA GLU A 38 -0.59 2.21 -27.02
C GLU A 38 -1.34 3.24 -26.14
N LEU A 39 -0.80 3.57 -24.97
CA LEU A 39 -1.50 4.39 -23.96
C LEU A 39 -1.93 5.76 -24.50
N TRP A 40 -1.12 6.38 -25.36
CA TRP A 40 -1.41 7.69 -25.97
C TRP A 40 -2.63 7.70 -26.89
N THR A 41 -3.09 6.52 -27.34
CA THR A 41 -4.30 6.40 -28.16
C THR A 41 -5.58 6.40 -27.33
N LEU A 42 -5.47 6.23 -26.00
CA LEU A 42 -6.61 6.18 -25.10
C LEU A 42 -7.13 7.60 -24.81
N PRO A 43 -8.44 7.88 -24.94
CA PRO A 43 -9.00 9.21 -24.62
C PRO A 43 -8.70 9.68 -23.19
N ILE A 44 -8.59 8.74 -22.25
CA ILE A 44 -8.26 9.04 -20.85
C ILE A 44 -6.82 9.56 -20.68
N TYR A 45 -5.89 9.14 -21.55
CA TYR A 45 -4.52 9.65 -21.52
C TYR A 45 -4.49 11.14 -21.78
N GLY A 46 -5.18 11.61 -22.83
CA GLY A 46 -5.24 13.04 -23.15
C GLY A 46 -5.88 13.87 -22.03
N GLN A 47 -6.89 13.32 -21.33
CA GLN A 47 -7.53 13.99 -20.20
C GLN A 47 -6.61 14.07 -18.97
N LEU A 48 -5.93 12.97 -18.63
CA LEU A 48 -4.99 12.94 -17.51
C LEU A 48 -3.72 13.75 -17.82
N ASP A 49 -3.19 13.70 -19.03
CA ASP A 49 -2.06 14.55 -19.46
C ASP A 49 -2.43 16.04 -19.37
N ALA A 50 -3.63 16.42 -19.84
CA ALA A 50 -4.11 17.79 -19.70
C ALA A 50 -4.24 18.21 -18.22
N LEU A 51 -4.68 17.30 -17.35
CA LEU A 51 -4.74 17.52 -15.90
C LEU A 51 -3.33 17.70 -15.31
N PHE A 52 -2.38 16.84 -15.67
CA PHE A 52 -0.99 16.91 -15.22
C PHE A 52 -0.27 18.16 -15.74
N ARG A 53 -0.66 18.70 -16.90
CA ARG A 53 -0.13 19.95 -17.46
C ARG A 53 -0.81 21.21 -16.94
N ASN A 54 -1.88 21.08 -16.15
CA ASN A 54 -2.58 22.24 -15.61
C ASN A 54 -2.01 22.64 -14.25
N PHE A 55 -1.38 23.83 -14.19
CA PHE A 55 -0.78 24.37 -12.96
C PHE A 55 -1.80 24.61 -11.83
N GLN A 56 -3.09 24.76 -12.15
CA GLN A 56 -4.14 24.97 -11.15
C GLN A 56 -4.55 23.67 -10.46
N VAL A 57 -4.24 22.52 -11.07
CA VAL A 57 -4.58 21.20 -10.55
C VAL A 57 -3.37 20.63 -9.84
N PHE A 58 -3.51 20.31 -8.55
CA PHE A 58 -2.41 19.90 -7.66
C PHE A 58 -1.19 20.84 -7.68
N PRO A 59 -1.34 22.16 -7.44
CA PRO A 59 -0.23 23.11 -7.53
C PRO A 59 0.94 22.73 -6.60
N ASN A 60 0.61 22.22 -5.41
CA ASN A 60 1.55 21.76 -4.39
C ASN A 60 1.76 20.22 -4.42
N GLY A 61 1.28 19.55 -5.46
CA GLY A 61 1.16 18.09 -5.50
C GLY A 61 -0.08 17.61 -4.73
N GLY A 62 -0.19 16.31 -4.56
CA GLY A 62 -1.27 15.67 -3.80
C GLY A 62 -1.44 14.21 -4.17
N VAL A 63 -2.47 13.57 -3.62
CA VAL A 63 -2.75 12.16 -3.88
C VAL A 63 -4.12 12.00 -4.52
N LEU A 64 -4.12 11.34 -5.67
CA LEU A 64 -5.31 10.93 -6.39
C LEU A 64 -5.63 9.49 -6.01
N GLY A 65 -6.85 9.25 -5.54
CA GLY A 65 -7.32 7.91 -5.17
C GLY A 65 -8.36 7.40 -6.16
N LEU A 66 -8.21 6.14 -6.57
CA LEU A 66 -9.21 5.41 -7.34
C LEU A 66 -9.44 4.04 -6.70
N TYR A 67 -10.65 3.77 -6.24
CA TYR A 67 -11.01 2.40 -5.88
C TYR A 67 -11.02 1.53 -7.12
N CYS A 68 -10.43 0.34 -7.00
CA CYS A 68 -10.44 -0.68 -8.04
C CYS A 68 -11.89 -1.05 -8.40
N ALA A 69 -12.18 -1.14 -9.70
CA ALA A 69 -13.49 -1.52 -10.21
C ALA A 69 -13.72 -3.04 -10.18
N HIS A 70 -12.65 -3.84 -10.06
CA HIS A 70 -12.72 -5.29 -9.94
C HIS A 70 -12.32 -5.75 -8.54
N ALA A 71 -12.83 -6.93 -8.16
CA ALA A 71 -12.33 -7.65 -7.00
C ALA A 71 -10.93 -8.20 -7.29
N TYR A 72 -9.97 -7.82 -6.44
CA TYR A 72 -8.62 -8.35 -6.43
C TYR A 72 -8.34 -8.91 -5.05
N THR A 73 -7.65 -10.06 -5.01
CA THR A 73 -7.25 -10.80 -3.81
C THR A 73 -6.14 -10.08 -3.05
N HIS A 74 -6.40 -8.84 -2.66
CA HIS A 74 -5.46 -7.94 -2.04
C HIS A 74 -5.22 -8.28 -0.56
N THR A 75 -6.09 -9.09 0.04
CA THR A 75 -5.90 -9.67 1.38
C THR A 75 -5.36 -11.10 1.37
N SER A 76 -4.93 -11.62 0.22
CA SER A 76 -4.33 -12.96 0.09
C SER A 76 -2.81 -12.96 0.22
N GLU A 77 -2.21 -14.12 0.52
CA GLU A 77 -0.74 -14.30 0.63
C GLU A 77 0.02 -13.80 -0.61
N ASP A 78 -0.58 -14.00 -1.78
CA ASP A 78 0.00 -13.63 -3.07
C ASP A 78 -0.41 -12.24 -3.54
N GLY A 79 -1.10 -11.44 -2.71
CA GLY A 79 -1.63 -10.12 -3.09
C GLY A 79 -0.55 -9.17 -3.62
N SER A 80 0.56 -9.06 -2.90
CA SER A 80 1.72 -8.23 -3.27
C SER A 80 2.51 -8.77 -4.46
N THR A 81 2.40 -10.06 -4.76
CA THR A 81 3.07 -10.68 -5.92
C THR A 81 2.22 -10.55 -7.17
N ASN A 82 0.89 -10.64 -7.04
CA ASN A 82 -0.06 -10.60 -8.14
C ASN A 82 -0.38 -9.18 -8.58
N LEU A 83 -0.52 -8.23 -7.66
CA LEU A 83 -0.70 -6.82 -7.99
C LEU A 83 0.67 -6.16 -8.14
N PRO A 84 0.92 -5.41 -9.23
CA PRO A 84 -0.04 -4.89 -10.22
C PRO A 84 -0.30 -5.79 -11.45
N GLN A 85 0.37 -6.95 -11.59
CA GLN A 85 0.36 -7.79 -12.80
C GLN A 85 -1.03 -8.31 -13.21
N THR A 86 -1.92 -8.51 -12.24
CA THR A 86 -3.28 -9.04 -12.47
C THR A 86 -4.34 -7.97 -12.67
N LEU A 87 -3.98 -6.67 -12.72
CA LEU A 87 -4.93 -5.59 -12.97
C LEU A 87 -5.66 -5.79 -14.31
N LYS A 88 -6.93 -5.42 -14.35
CA LYS A 88 -7.80 -5.60 -15.52
C LYS A 88 -8.58 -4.33 -15.85
N GLY A 89 -9.05 -4.26 -17.10
CA GLY A 89 -9.99 -3.24 -17.55
C GLY A 89 -9.51 -1.81 -17.27
N SER A 90 -10.39 -0.99 -16.69
CA SER A 90 -10.10 0.40 -16.33
C SER A 90 -8.96 0.53 -15.32
N ASP A 91 -8.84 -0.41 -14.38
CA ASP A 91 -7.84 -0.33 -13.31
C ASP A 91 -6.43 -0.40 -13.89
N LEU A 92 -6.19 -1.34 -14.81
CA LEU A 92 -4.93 -1.44 -15.55
C LEU A 92 -4.65 -0.20 -16.39
N VAL A 93 -5.67 0.36 -17.05
CA VAL A 93 -5.53 1.56 -17.87
C VAL A 93 -5.12 2.76 -17.01
N PHE A 94 -5.81 3.01 -15.88
CA PHE A 94 -5.47 4.11 -14.98
C PHE A 94 -4.07 3.93 -14.38
N TYR A 95 -3.76 2.73 -13.88
CA TYR A 95 -2.44 2.41 -13.36
C TYR A 95 -1.33 2.71 -14.38
N SER A 96 -1.51 2.23 -15.62
CA SER A 96 -0.51 2.38 -16.69
C SER A 96 -0.34 3.84 -17.12
N VAL A 97 -1.45 4.58 -17.29
CA VAL A 97 -1.39 5.98 -17.71
C VAL A 97 -0.78 6.87 -16.63
N LEU A 98 -1.16 6.68 -15.36
CA LEU A 98 -0.62 7.47 -14.25
C LEU A 98 0.89 7.24 -14.08
N ASN A 99 1.34 5.98 -14.20
CA ASN A 99 2.76 5.66 -14.16
C ASN A 99 3.52 6.26 -15.36
N ALA A 100 2.93 6.21 -16.57
CA ALA A 100 3.52 6.81 -17.78
C ALA A 100 3.62 8.35 -17.71
N LEU A 101 2.71 9.01 -16.99
CA LEU A 101 2.73 10.46 -16.75
C LEU A 101 3.67 10.87 -15.61
N GLY A 102 4.41 9.92 -15.02
CA GLY A 102 5.42 10.18 -14.00
C GLY A 102 4.87 10.33 -12.58
N ALA A 103 3.64 9.90 -12.31
CA ALA A 103 3.18 9.76 -10.93
C ALA A 103 3.75 8.49 -10.28
N THR A 104 4.01 8.55 -8.98
CA THR A 104 4.28 7.36 -8.18
C THR A 104 2.96 6.67 -7.90
N VAL A 105 2.79 5.43 -8.40
CA VAL A 105 1.52 4.70 -8.30
C VAL A 105 1.67 3.48 -7.39
N GLU A 106 0.83 3.40 -6.37
CA GLU A 106 0.76 2.29 -5.41
C GLU A 106 -0.65 1.70 -5.38
N ILE A 107 -0.78 0.43 -4.99
CA ILE A 107 -2.06 -0.24 -4.80
C ILE A 107 -2.12 -0.67 -3.34
N LEU A 108 -3.05 -0.12 -2.57
CA LEU A 108 -3.14 -0.35 -1.13
C LEU A 108 -4.60 -0.60 -0.71
N PRO A 109 -4.83 -1.41 0.34
CA PRO A 109 -6.17 -1.57 0.91
C PRO A 109 -6.60 -0.32 1.66
N VAL A 110 -7.88 0.03 1.54
CA VAL A 110 -8.54 1.01 2.41
C VAL A 110 -9.55 0.27 3.27
N LEU A 111 -9.41 0.38 4.59
CA LEU A 111 -10.28 -0.30 5.53
C LEU A 111 -11.65 0.37 5.60
N GLU A 112 -12.72 -0.43 5.62
CA GLU A 112 -14.07 0.02 5.93
C GLU A 112 -14.12 0.47 7.39
N LEU A 113 -14.31 1.77 7.61
CA LEU A 113 -14.72 2.29 8.90
C LEU A 113 -16.19 2.65 8.80
N ARG A 114 -17.07 1.94 9.51
CA ARG A 114 -18.47 2.34 9.57
C ARG A 114 -18.67 3.38 10.66
N ASP A 115 -19.45 4.41 10.34
CA ASP A 115 -19.77 5.50 11.27
C ASP A 115 -20.54 5.02 12.51
N ASP A 116 -21.25 3.90 12.42
CA ASP A 116 -22.08 3.30 13.47
C ASP A 116 -21.31 2.40 14.45
N ASP A 117 -20.08 1.99 14.12
CA ASP A 117 -19.23 1.13 14.97
C ASP A 117 -18.74 1.85 16.26
N TYR A 118 -19.08 3.12 16.45
CA TYR A 118 -18.60 4.00 17.54
C TYR A 118 -19.62 4.30 18.64
N HIS A 119 -20.78 3.63 18.67
CA HIS A 119 -21.86 3.97 19.60
C HIS A 119 -21.91 3.12 20.88
N TRP A 120 -20.84 3.15 21.67
CA TRP A 120 -20.91 3.04 23.12
C TRP A 120 -19.73 3.79 23.77
N GLY A 121 -20.00 5.03 24.18
CA GLY A 121 -19.23 5.64 25.28
C GLY A 121 -17.84 6.22 24.97
N ALA A 122 -17.66 7.02 23.92
CA ALA A 122 -16.63 8.08 23.95
C ALA A 122 -16.93 9.18 22.93
N ASN A 123 -17.01 10.42 23.43
CA ASN A 123 -17.09 11.65 22.67
C ASN A 123 -15.72 11.98 21.99
N ARG A 124 -15.11 11.00 21.31
CA ARG A 124 -13.94 11.21 20.46
C ARG A 124 -14.46 11.36 19.04
N LYS A 125 -14.38 12.59 18.51
CA LYS A 125 -14.56 12.83 17.08
C LYS A 125 -13.73 11.79 16.32
N SER A 126 -14.34 11.17 15.30
CA SER A 126 -13.59 10.36 14.33
C SER A 126 -12.36 11.15 13.92
N GLN A 127 -11.18 10.53 14.03
CA GLN A 127 -9.99 11.16 13.50
C GLN A 127 -10.18 11.27 12.00
N ASP A 128 -9.91 12.45 11.43
CA ASP A 128 -10.12 12.72 10.02
C ASP A 128 -9.17 11.87 9.16
N GLY A 129 -9.62 11.46 7.98
CA GLY A 129 -8.85 10.66 7.02
C GLY A 129 -9.15 9.16 6.99
N GLU A 130 -8.74 8.55 5.88
CA GLU A 130 -8.92 7.14 5.55
C GLU A 130 -7.85 6.27 6.20
N LEU A 131 -8.18 5.04 6.56
CA LEU A 131 -7.21 4.04 7.01
C LEU A 131 -6.69 3.26 5.81
N VAL A 132 -5.50 3.61 5.36
CA VAL A 132 -4.84 2.97 4.21
C VAL A 132 -3.78 2.01 4.75
N GLY A 133 -3.81 0.76 4.31
CA GLY A 133 -2.82 -0.24 4.73
C GLY A 133 -1.41 0.18 4.33
N THR A 134 -0.41 -0.20 5.11
CA THR A 134 1.00 0.06 4.78
C THR A 134 1.48 -0.76 3.58
N ASP A 135 0.77 -1.82 3.25
CA ASP A 135 1.07 -2.84 2.25
C ASP A 135 -0.21 -3.63 1.91
N LEU A 136 -0.13 -4.49 0.88
CA LEU A 136 -1.19 -5.44 0.52
C LEU A 136 -1.22 -6.60 1.53
N GLN A 137 -1.67 -6.29 2.75
CA GLN A 137 -1.64 -7.18 3.90
C GLN A 137 -2.62 -8.32 3.78
N HIS A 138 -2.23 -9.47 4.29
CA HIS A 138 -3.10 -10.62 4.38
C HIS A 138 -4.23 -10.42 5.39
N HIS A 139 -5.33 -11.16 5.21
CA HIS A 139 -6.38 -11.26 6.21
C HIS A 139 -5.81 -11.62 7.58
N GLN A 140 -6.14 -10.82 8.58
CA GLN A 140 -5.68 -11.00 9.94
C GLN A 140 -6.78 -11.53 10.86
N LYS A 141 -6.39 -12.35 11.83
CA LYS A 141 -7.28 -12.86 12.87
C LYS A 141 -6.79 -12.37 14.22
N SER A 142 -7.62 -11.55 14.85
CA SER A 142 -7.40 -10.99 16.17
C SER A 142 -7.99 -11.88 17.25
N CYS A 143 -7.32 -11.92 18.40
CA CYS A 143 -7.88 -12.43 19.65
C CYS A 143 -8.42 -11.29 20.54
N ALA A 144 -8.28 -10.02 20.12
CA ALA A 144 -8.81 -8.89 20.85
C ALA A 144 -10.34 -8.89 20.78
N SER A 145 -10.93 -8.30 21.83
CA SER A 145 -12.37 -8.34 22.07
C SER A 145 -12.92 -6.94 22.27
N THR A 146 -14.07 -6.66 21.65
CA THR A 146 -14.79 -5.40 21.88
C THR A 146 -15.42 -5.31 23.28
N GLU A 147 -15.35 -6.37 24.10
CA GLU A 147 -15.68 -6.34 25.54
C GLU A 147 -14.71 -5.44 26.32
N PHE A 148 -13.42 -5.48 25.95
CA PHE A 148 -12.35 -4.80 26.70
C PHE A 148 -11.81 -3.57 25.96
N GLU A 149 -11.90 -3.54 24.63
CA GLU A 149 -11.33 -2.50 23.79
C GLU A 149 -12.35 -1.97 22.79
N SER A 150 -12.17 -0.76 22.26
CA SER A 150 -13.00 -0.29 21.15
C SER A 150 -12.52 -0.89 19.83
N LEU A 151 -13.41 -1.08 18.85
CA LEU A 151 -13.03 -1.56 17.51
C LEU A 151 -11.88 -0.73 16.92
N ASN A 152 -11.95 0.60 17.04
CA ASN A 152 -10.87 1.48 16.58
C ASN A 152 -9.54 1.20 17.27
N LYS A 153 -9.51 0.83 18.55
CA LYS A 153 -8.28 0.47 19.24
C LYS A 153 -7.72 -0.84 18.68
N ILE A 154 -8.57 -1.86 18.51
CA ILE A 154 -8.18 -3.15 17.92
C ILE A 154 -7.59 -2.94 16.51
N VAL A 155 -8.27 -2.16 15.68
CA VAL A 155 -7.81 -1.81 14.33
C VAL A 155 -6.48 -1.05 14.37
N CYS A 156 -6.32 -0.07 15.25
CA CYS A 156 -5.06 0.68 15.41
C CYS A 156 -3.88 -0.16 15.91
N ASP A 157 -4.14 -1.19 16.71
CA ASP A 157 -3.09 -2.00 17.30
C ASP A 157 -2.70 -3.20 16.42
N GLU A 158 -3.64 -3.74 15.65
CA GLU A 158 -3.43 -5.01 14.93
C GLU A 158 -3.37 -4.85 13.42
N TRP A 159 -4.20 -3.99 12.81
CA TRP A 159 -4.16 -3.79 11.36
C TRP A 159 -3.17 -2.69 11.00
N SER A 160 -2.09 -3.02 10.29
CA SER A 160 -1.01 -2.05 10.06
C SER A 160 -1.42 -1.00 9.03
N HIS A 161 -1.49 0.27 9.43
CA HIS A 161 -2.04 1.31 8.56
C HIS A 161 -1.45 2.69 8.77
N ASN A 162 -1.62 3.51 7.73
CA ASN A 162 -1.42 4.94 7.76
C ASN A 162 -2.78 5.63 7.68
N ARG A 163 -2.96 6.64 8.52
CA ARG A 163 -4.11 7.55 8.40
C ARG A 163 -3.80 8.61 7.36
N MET A 164 -4.54 8.62 6.26
CA MET A 164 -4.28 9.48 5.12
C MET A 164 -5.40 10.51 4.93
N THR A 165 -5.03 11.79 4.90
CA THR A 165 -5.95 12.91 4.67
C THR A 165 -5.66 13.58 3.32
N GLY A 166 -6.64 14.30 2.79
CA GLY A 166 -6.46 15.07 1.55
C GLY A 166 -6.38 14.23 0.28
N ILE A 167 -6.84 12.97 0.30
CA ILE A 167 -7.00 12.15 -0.91
C ILE A 167 -8.12 12.74 -1.75
N THR A 168 -7.85 12.97 -3.03
CA THR A 168 -8.88 13.31 -4.01
C THR A 168 -9.42 12.03 -4.63
N TRP A 169 -10.57 11.57 -4.16
CA TRP A 169 -11.22 10.35 -4.68
C TRP A 169 -11.95 10.62 -6.00
N LEU A 170 -11.68 9.80 -7.02
CA LEU A 170 -12.41 9.82 -8.29
C LEU A 170 -13.60 8.86 -8.34
N THR A 171 -13.49 7.76 -7.60
CA THR A 171 -14.50 6.70 -7.53
C THR A 171 -14.77 6.35 -6.07
N GLY A 172 -15.86 5.61 -5.82
CA GLY A 172 -16.14 4.98 -4.53
C GLY A 172 -15.82 3.48 -4.57
N PRO A 173 -15.76 2.82 -3.40
CA PRO A 173 -15.47 1.39 -3.30
C PRO A 173 -16.56 0.57 -4.00
N THR A 174 -16.15 -0.45 -4.75
CA THR A 174 -17.06 -1.37 -5.47
C THR A 174 -17.03 -2.79 -4.92
N HIS A 175 -15.87 -3.21 -4.40
CA HIS A 175 -15.61 -4.54 -3.89
C HIS A 175 -14.88 -4.47 -2.55
N TRP A 176 -15.21 -5.42 -1.69
CA TRP A 176 -14.71 -5.52 -0.33
C TRP A 176 -14.19 -6.94 -0.10
N GLU A 177 -13.04 -7.07 0.55
CA GLU A 177 -12.46 -8.34 1.02
C GLU A 177 -12.25 -8.31 2.53
N GLU A 178 -12.29 -9.47 3.17
CA GLU A 178 -12.08 -9.59 4.62
C GLU A 178 -10.64 -9.17 4.96
N ALA A 179 -10.51 -8.20 5.87
CA ALA A 179 -9.23 -7.61 6.26
C ALA A 179 -8.81 -8.02 7.67
N LEU A 180 -9.75 -7.94 8.63
CA LEU A 180 -9.49 -8.23 10.04
C LEU A 180 -10.72 -8.88 10.68
N SER A 181 -10.57 -10.08 11.23
CA SER A 181 -11.59 -10.69 12.08
C SER A 181 -11.26 -10.52 13.56
N TYR A 182 -12.24 -10.18 14.39
CA TYR A 182 -12.08 -9.93 15.82
C TYR A 182 -13.25 -10.51 16.63
N ILE A 183 -13.08 -10.61 17.95
CA ILE A 183 -14.15 -11.04 18.85
C ILE A 183 -15.04 -9.84 19.15
N ALA A 184 -16.30 -9.89 18.74
CA ALA A 184 -17.28 -8.88 19.07
C ALA A 184 -18.09 -9.32 20.28
N TYR A 185 -18.30 -8.40 21.21
CA TYR A 185 -19.07 -8.66 22.42
C TYR A 185 -20.24 -7.69 22.51
N GLY A 186 -21.45 -8.23 22.34
CA GLY A 186 -22.71 -7.55 22.61
C GLY A 186 -23.43 -8.20 23.80
N ASN A 187 -24.67 -8.65 23.59
CA ASN A 187 -25.35 -9.51 24.57
C ASN A 187 -24.73 -10.92 24.66
N GLU A 188 -24.16 -11.40 23.55
CA GLU A 188 -23.45 -12.68 23.42
C GLU A 188 -22.18 -12.45 22.60
N SER A 189 -21.19 -13.31 22.76
CA SER A 189 -19.94 -13.25 21.99
C SER A 189 -20.14 -13.77 20.56
N SER A 190 -19.67 -13.00 19.58
CA SER A 190 -19.64 -13.37 18.16
C SER A 190 -18.24 -13.11 17.58
N VAL A 191 -17.98 -13.62 16.39
CA VAL A 191 -16.83 -13.21 15.57
C VAL A 191 -17.34 -12.26 14.52
N GLU A 192 -16.79 -11.06 14.48
CA GLU A 192 -17.08 -10.05 13.45
C GLU A 192 -15.85 -9.84 12.57
N THR A 193 -16.04 -9.14 11.45
CA THR A 193 -14.98 -8.92 10.46
C THR A 193 -15.11 -7.54 9.83
N SER A 194 -14.00 -6.80 9.85
CA SER A 194 -13.80 -5.58 9.08
C SER A 194 -13.30 -5.93 7.68
N TYR A 195 -13.74 -5.15 6.70
CA TYR A 195 -13.42 -5.36 5.29
C TYR A 195 -12.50 -4.26 4.78
N SER A 196 -11.77 -4.52 3.69
CA SER A 196 -11.01 -3.51 2.96
C SER A 196 -11.32 -3.56 1.46
N ALA A 197 -11.17 -2.41 0.80
CA ALA A 197 -11.26 -2.28 -0.64
C ALA A 197 -9.89 -1.92 -1.21
N ALA A 198 -9.49 -2.57 -2.31
CA ALA A 198 -8.26 -2.20 -3.01
C ALA A 198 -8.43 -0.86 -3.72
N ALA A 199 -7.46 0.03 -3.57
CA ALA A 199 -7.42 1.31 -4.28
C ALA A 199 -6.04 1.58 -4.88
N ILE A 200 -6.05 2.22 -6.05
CA ILE A 200 -4.88 2.78 -6.71
C ILE A 200 -4.67 4.20 -6.17
N PHE A 201 -3.49 4.46 -5.63
CA PHE A 201 -3.03 5.76 -5.18
C PHE A 201 -1.97 6.28 -6.14
N ALA A 202 -2.21 7.46 -6.71
CA ALA A 202 -1.22 8.15 -7.52
C ALA A 202 -0.77 9.43 -6.80
N THR A 203 0.48 9.44 -6.37
CA THR A 203 1.12 10.63 -5.83
C THR A 203 1.53 11.54 -6.97
N ILE A 204 0.84 12.68 -7.08
CA ILE A 204 1.06 13.70 -8.10
C ILE A 204 2.13 14.67 -7.59
N PRO A 205 3.26 14.82 -8.29
CA PRO A 205 4.30 15.74 -7.86
C PRO A 205 3.85 17.21 -7.97
N PRO A 206 4.45 18.12 -7.17
CA PRO A 206 4.21 19.56 -7.29
C PRO A 206 4.42 20.08 -8.71
N TRP A 207 3.72 21.15 -9.08
CA TRP A 207 3.81 21.72 -10.43
C TRP A 207 5.25 22.06 -10.84
N LYS A 208 6.06 22.55 -9.90
CA LYS A 208 7.46 22.92 -10.14
C LYS A 208 8.30 21.74 -10.66
N GLU A 209 8.01 20.52 -10.19
CA GLU A 209 8.69 19.30 -10.61
C GLU A 209 8.12 18.82 -11.95
N ARG A 210 6.80 18.90 -12.14
CA ARG A 210 6.12 18.55 -13.39
C ARG A 210 6.52 19.44 -14.58
N SER A 211 6.72 20.73 -14.36
CA SER A 211 7.08 21.69 -15.42
C SER A 211 8.54 21.60 -15.87
N SER A 212 9.36 20.86 -15.14
CA SER A 212 10.81 20.76 -15.36
C SER A 212 11.21 19.49 -16.13
N SER A 213 10.26 18.58 -16.37
CA SER A 213 10.41 17.34 -17.16
C SER A 213 9.83 17.50 -18.56
#